data_AF-A0A2S0RGP2-F1
#
_entry.id   AF-A0A2S0RGP2-F1
#
_cell.length_a   1.000
_cell.length_b   1.000
_cell.length_c   1.000
_cell.angle_alpha   90.00
_cell.angle_beta   90.00
_cell.angle_gamma   90.00
#
_symmetry.space_group_name_H-M   'P 1'
#
loop_
_entity.id
_entity.type
_entity.pdbx_description
1 polymer ?
#
loop_
_entity_poly.entity_id
_entity_poly.type
_entity_poly.pdbx_seq_one_letter_code
_entity_poly.pdbx_strand_id
1 'polypeptide(L)'
;MTRFISAFFLFLSIYFSNQKHFLSNGSYRAVIEEHYGYNNYEFDIRDDEFILNTGEKILNCKIIWVTDFQFKVKGFTEPFNVQNTNEIVDRPFFVIIKAENNTFNFEFRNTHDVIYSGQFIKK
;
A
#
# COMPACT_ATOMS: atom_id res chain seq x y z
N MET A 1 6.80 45.46 30.73
CA MET A 1 6.22 44.13 30.92
C MET A 1 5.54 43.73 29.62
N THR A 2 6.28 43.06 28.72
CA THR A 2 5.71 42.50 27.49
C THR A 2 6.57 41.32 27.08
N ARG A 3 6.33 40.21 27.79
CA ARG A 3 6.64 38.86 27.30
C ARG A 3 5.64 38.54 26.18
N PHE A 4 5.91 37.50 25.39
CA PHE A 4 5.14 36.98 24.25
C PHE A 4 5.57 37.43 22.84
N ILE A 5 6.85 37.28 22.51
CA ILE A 5 7.26 36.95 21.13
C ILE A 5 8.20 35.75 21.19
N SER A 6 7.68 34.64 21.68
CA SER A 6 8.39 33.35 21.73
C SER A 6 7.34 32.25 21.71
N ALA A 7 6.89 31.83 20.52
CA ALA A 7 6.26 30.52 20.29
C ALA A 7 5.79 30.30 18.85
N PHE A 8 5.52 31.34 18.06
CA PHE A 8 4.78 31.13 16.79
C PHE A 8 5.63 30.62 15.62
N PHE A 9 6.96 30.78 15.67
CA PHE A 9 7.86 30.39 14.57
C PHE A 9 8.49 29.00 14.70
N LEU A 10 8.19 28.23 15.76
CA LEU A 10 8.78 26.91 16.00
C LEU A 10 7.86 25.73 15.63
N PHE A 11 6.67 25.99 15.10
CA PHE A 11 5.68 24.94 14.78
C PHE A 11 5.58 24.56 13.30
N LEU A 12 6.29 25.24 12.38
CA LEU A 12 6.35 24.81 10.97
C LEU A 12 7.47 23.80 10.68
N SER A 13 8.42 23.62 11.60
CA SER A 13 9.61 22.78 11.37
C SER A 13 9.42 21.29 11.74
N ILE A 14 8.23 20.87 12.19
CA ILE A 14 7.99 19.48 12.63
C ILE A 14 7.03 18.73 11.69
N TYR A 15 6.45 19.40 10.68
CA TYR A 15 5.44 18.77 9.80
C TYR A 15 6.00 18.00 8.60
N PHE A 16 7.32 17.85 8.47
CA PHE A 16 7.89 16.73 7.73
C PHE A 16 8.01 15.55 8.69
N SER A 17 6.85 15.00 9.09
CA SER A 17 6.82 13.64 9.58
C SER A 17 7.38 12.79 8.46
N ASN A 18 8.59 12.29 8.68
CA ASN A 18 9.26 11.32 7.85
C ASN A 18 8.47 10.00 7.99
N GLN A 19 7.22 9.98 7.53
CA GLN A 19 6.36 8.80 7.51
C GLN A 19 7.00 7.84 6.52
N LYS A 20 7.95 7.05 7.03
CA LYS A 20 8.49 5.92 6.29
C LYS A 20 7.39 4.87 6.27
N HIS A 21 6.64 4.85 5.18
CA HIS A 21 5.80 3.71 4.86
C HIS A 21 6.66 2.43 4.85
N PHE A 22 6.08 1.32 5.29
CA PHE A 22 6.81 0.05 5.43
C PHE A 22 7.37 -0.42 4.10
N LEU A 23 6.68 -0.15 2.99
CA LEU A 23 7.25 -0.35 1.65
C LEU A 23 7.84 0.96 1.15
N SER A 24 9.14 0.92 0.87
CA SER A 24 9.89 1.97 0.18
C SER A 24 9.77 1.84 -1.34
N ASN A 25 10.24 2.84 -2.07
CA ASN A 25 10.48 2.68 -3.51
C ASN A 25 11.41 1.49 -3.81
N GLY A 26 11.15 0.79 -4.91
CA GLY A 26 11.95 -0.34 -5.39
C GLY A 26 11.15 -1.38 -6.17
N SER A 27 11.85 -2.43 -6.60
CA SER A 27 11.25 -3.57 -7.29
C SER A 27 10.95 -4.70 -6.32
N TYR A 28 9.79 -5.30 -6.46
CA TYR A 28 9.27 -6.31 -5.55
C TYR A 28 8.75 -7.52 -6.32
N ARG A 29 8.93 -8.70 -5.72
CA ARG A 29 8.26 -9.92 -6.13
C ARG A 29 7.22 -10.30 -5.07
N ALA A 30 5.95 -10.38 -5.47
CA ALA A 30 4.90 -10.96 -4.65
C ALA A 30 4.91 -12.48 -4.78
N VAL A 31 5.09 -13.15 -3.65
CA VAL A 31 5.00 -14.60 -3.50
C VAL A 31 3.75 -14.89 -2.70
N ILE A 32 2.72 -15.44 -3.35
CA ILE A 32 1.43 -15.75 -2.73
C ILE A 32 1.47 -17.17 -2.18
N GLU A 33 0.83 -17.39 -1.03
CA GLU A 33 0.73 -18.73 -0.46
C GLU A 33 -0.06 -19.67 -1.40
N GLU A 34 0.46 -20.88 -1.58
CA GLU A 34 0.02 -21.81 -2.64
C GLU A 34 -1.47 -22.20 -2.55
N HIS A 35 -2.02 -22.29 -1.33
CA HIS A 35 -3.41 -22.72 -1.12
C HIS A 35 -4.46 -21.74 -1.65
N TYR A 36 -4.08 -20.51 -2.00
CA TYR A 36 -5.01 -19.56 -2.63
C TYR A 36 -5.11 -19.70 -4.16
N GLY A 37 -4.19 -20.42 -4.82
CA GLY A 37 -4.24 -20.64 -6.27
C GLY A 37 -4.01 -19.39 -7.13
N TYR A 38 -3.44 -18.32 -6.57
CA TYR A 38 -3.07 -17.12 -7.33
C TYR A 38 -1.61 -17.18 -7.82
N ASN A 39 -1.36 -16.52 -8.95
CA ASN A 39 -0.01 -16.44 -9.51
C ASN A 39 0.83 -15.39 -8.80
N ASN A 40 2.10 -15.74 -8.58
CA ASN A 40 3.13 -14.78 -8.19
C ASN A 40 3.26 -13.69 -9.25
N TYR A 41 3.58 -12.47 -8.81
CA TYR A 41 3.71 -11.32 -9.71
C TYR A 41 4.85 -10.40 -9.30
N GLU A 42 5.31 -9.57 -10.24
CA GLU A 42 6.37 -8.59 -10.01
C GLU A 42 5.83 -7.19 -10.21
N PHE A 43 6.22 -6.27 -9.32
CA PHE A 43 5.77 -4.88 -9.38
C PHE A 43 6.87 -3.94 -8.88
N ASP A 44 6.78 -2.68 -9.31
CA ASP A 44 7.61 -1.60 -8.78
C ASP A 44 6.77 -0.65 -7.93
N ILE A 45 7.39 -0.10 -6.90
CA ILE A 45 6.90 1.08 -6.17
C ILE A 45 7.80 2.27 -6.51
N ARG A 46 7.21 3.34 -7.06
CA ARG A 46 7.91 4.59 -7.37
C ARG A 46 7.00 5.77 -7.05
N ASP A 47 7.36 6.57 -6.05
CA ASP A 47 6.66 7.82 -5.72
C ASP A 47 5.14 7.61 -5.52
N ASP A 48 4.78 6.61 -4.72
CA ASP A 48 3.41 6.17 -4.47
C ASP A 48 2.66 5.65 -5.72
N GLU A 49 3.38 5.19 -6.73
CA GLU A 49 2.83 4.43 -7.86
C GLU A 49 3.16 2.95 -7.73
N PHE A 50 2.15 2.11 -7.92
CA PHE A 50 2.24 0.66 -8.05
C PHE A 50 2.23 0.31 -9.54
N ILE A 51 3.35 -0.19 -10.04
CA ILE A 51 3.56 -0.46 -11.46
C ILE A 51 3.66 -1.97 -11.65
N LEU A 52 2.64 -2.58 -12.25
CA LEU A 52 2.57 -4.00 -12.55
C LEU A 52 2.80 -4.23 -14.05
N ASN A 53 3.76 -5.08 -14.40
CA ASN A 53 3.97 -5.50 -15.78
C ASN A 53 3.42 -6.92 -15.99
N THR A 54 2.34 -7.04 -16.76
CA THR A 54 1.72 -8.33 -17.07
C THR A 54 2.23 -8.94 -18.38
N GLY A 55 3.30 -8.39 -18.96
CA GLY A 55 3.86 -8.79 -20.26
C GLY A 55 3.12 -8.15 -21.45
N GLU A 56 1.79 -8.10 -21.40
CA GLU A 56 0.98 -7.47 -22.45
C GLU A 56 0.75 -5.97 -22.22
N LYS A 57 0.72 -5.55 -20.95
CA LYS A 57 0.43 -4.17 -20.53
C LYS A 57 1.20 -3.81 -19.27
N ILE A 58 1.47 -2.51 -19.14
CA ILE A 58 1.94 -1.91 -17.90
C ILE A 58 0.73 -1.25 -17.24
N LEU A 59 0.38 -1.71 -16.04
CA LEU A 59 -0.64 -1.10 -15.20
C LEU A 59 0.06 -0.19 -14.21
N ASN A 60 -0.17 1.12 -14.33
CA ASN A 60 0.28 2.10 -13.36
C ASN A 60 -0.91 2.54 -12.50
N CYS A 61 -0.84 2.23 -11.22
CA CYS A 61 -1.92 2.44 -10.27
C CYS A 61 -1.42 3.30 -9.10
N LYS A 62 -2.23 4.27 -8.68
CA LYS A 62 -1.88 5.10 -7.53
C LYS A 62 -2.02 4.32 -6.21
N ILE A 63 -1.00 4.38 -5.37
CA ILE A 63 -1.02 3.92 -3.99
C ILE A 63 -1.71 4.99 -3.12
N ILE A 64 -2.61 4.54 -2.26
CA ILE A 64 -3.25 5.36 -1.24
C ILE A 64 -2.95 4.72 0.11
N TRP A 65 -2.02 5.32 0.85
CA TRP A 65 -1.68 4.90 2.21
C TRP A 65 -2.83 5.24 3.17
N VAL A 66 -3.27 4.23 3.91
CA VAL A 66 -4.26 4.35 4.99
C VAL A 66 -3.55 4.50 6.33
N THR A 67 -2.46 3.75 6.51
CA THR A 67 -1.50 3.84 7.63
C THR A 67 -0.10 3.56 7.09
N ASP A 68 0.93 3.58 7.94
CA ASP A 68 2.31 3.24 7.53
C ASP A 68 2.48 1.80 7.02
N PHE A 69 1.52 0.93 7.32
CA PHE A 69 1.55 -0.50 6.98
C PHE A 69 0.30 -0.93 6.20
N GLN A 70 -0.61 -0.02 5.85
CA GLN A 70 -1.82 -0.33 5.11
C GLN A 70 -1.96 0.58 3.91
N PHE A 71 -2.26 -0.01 2.75
CA PHE A 71 -2.44 0.77 1.53
C PHE A 71 -3.43 0.13 0.57
N LYS A 72 -4.01 0.97 -0.27
CA LYS A 72 -4.86 0.60 -1.39
C LYS A 72 -4.14 0.90 -2.70
N VAL A 73 -4.46 0.14 -3.74
CA VAL A 73 -3.92 0.37 -5.09
C VAL A 73 -5.09 0.64 -6.01
N LYS A 74 -5.28 1.90 -6.40
CA LYS A 74 -6.43 2.33 -7.20
C LYS A 74 -6.44 1.64 -8.57
N GLY A 75 -7.57 1.04 -8.95
CA GLY A 75 -7.71 0.27 -10.18
C GLY A 75 -7.17 -1.17 -10.10
N PHE A 76 -6.56 -1.56 -8.97
CA PHE A 76 -6.14 -2.94 -8.70
C PHE A 76 -6.96 -3.55 -7.55
N THR A 77 -7.24 -2.75 -6.51
CA THR A 77 -8.05 -3.15 -5.35
C THR A 77 -9.52 -2.71 -5.49
N GLU A 78 -9.98 -2.52 -6.73
CA GLU A 78 -11.36 -2.14 -7.05
C GLU A 78 -12.07 -3.35 -7.70
N PRO A 79 -13.37 -3.58 -7.43
CA PRO A 79 -14.08 -4.68 -8.06
C PRO A 79 -14.19 -4.49 -9.58
N PHE A 80 -13.99 -5.57 -10.33
CA PHE A 80 -14.05 -5.59 -11.79
C PHE A 80 -15.43 -5.24 -12.37
N ASN A 81 -16.50 -5.26 -11.57
CA ASN A 81 -17.86 -5.01 -12.03
C ASN A 81 -18.63 -4.16 -11.01
N VAL A 82 -18.82 -2.87 -11.32
CA VAL A 82 -19.58 -1.93 -10.49
C VAL A 82 -20.95 -1.71 -11.15
N GLN A 83 -21.84 -2.70 -11.07
CA GLN A 83 -23.17 -2.60 -11.70
C GLN A 83 -24.29 -2.06 -10.79
N ASN A 84 -24.04 -1.70 -9.53
CA ASN A 84 -25.05 -1.03 -8.70
C ASN A 84 -24.40 -0.03 -7.73
N THR A 85 -24.76 1.25 -7.87
CA THR A 85 -24.12 2.41 -7.23
C THR A 85 -24.59 2.70 -5.79
N ASN A 86 -25.25 1.76 -5.11
CA ASN A 86 -25.79 2.00 -3.75
C ASN A 86 -25.25 1.07 -2.65
N GLU A 87 -24.34 0.14 -2.96
CA GLU A 87 -23.70 -0.68 -1.94
C GLU A 87 -22.40 -0.03 -1.46
N ILE A 88 -22.18 -0.02 -0.13
CA ILE A 88 -20.86 0.29 0.43
C ILE A 88 -19.94 -0.85 -0.02
N VAL A 89 -19.20 -0.61 -1.11
CA VAL A 89 -18.25 -1.58 -1.64
C VAL A 89 -17.12 -1.72 -0.61
N ASP A 90 -17.04 -2.88 0.06
CA ASP A 90 -15.92 -3.24 0.92
C ASP A 90 -14.68 -3.46 0.05
N ARG A 91 -13.94 -2.37 -0.18
CA ARG A 91 -12.78 -2.36 -1.08
C ARG A 91 -11.58 -2.97 -0.37
N PRO A 92 -10.99 -4.04 -0.91
CA PRO A 92 -9.85 -4.67 -0.29
C PRO A 92 -8.63 -3.75 -0.26
N PHE A 93 -7.70 -4.06 0.63
CA PHE A 93 -6.46 -3.33 0.83
C PHE A 93 -5.35 -4.30 1.26
N PHE A 94 -4.12 -3.85 1.07
CA PHE A 94 -2.94 -4.55 1.56
C PHE A 94 -2.64 -4.12 2.99
N VAL A 95 -2.27 -5.09 3.82
CA VAL A 95 -1.79 -4.91 5.19
C VAL A 95 -0.43 -5.57 5.31
N ILE A 96 0.61 -4.82 5.63
CA ILE A 96 1.93 -5.34 5.97
C ILE A 96 1.91 -5.77 7.43
N ILE A 97 2.04 -7.07 7.66
CA ILE A 97 1.98 -7.69 8.99
C ILE A 97 3.36 -7.66 9.65
N LYS A 98 4.40 -7.90 8.85
CA LYS A 98 5.77 -8.07 9.33
C LYS A 98 6.78 -7.66 8.26
N ALA A 99 7.88 -7.04 8.66
CA ALA A 99 8.98 -6.69 7.77
C ALA A 99 10.31 -7.15 8.36
N GLU A 100 11.05 -7.99 7.61
CA GLU A 100 12.39 -8.48 7.97
C GLU A 100 13.22 -8.62 6.70
N ASN A 101 14.44 -8.07 6.69
CA ASN A 101 15.46 -8.30 5.64
C ASN A 101 14.88 -8.32 4.21
N ASN A 102 14.43 -7.17 3.73
CA ASN A 102 13.82 -6.98 2.40
C ASN A 102 12.54 -7.78 2.12
N THR A 103 12.01 -8.50 3.11
CA THR A 103 10.80 -9.30 2.99
C THR A 103 9.69 -8.70 3.84
N PHE A 104 8.50 -8.58 3.25
CA PHE A 104 7.33 -7.97 3.86
C PHE A 104 6.16 -8.95 3.77
N ASN A 105 5.78 -9.56 4.89
CA ASN A 105 4.60 -10.41 4.94
C ASN A 105 3.36 -9.52 4.84
N PHE A 106 2.44 -9.89 3.97
CA PHE A 106 1.23 -9.11 3.73
C PHE A 106 -0.03 -9.98 3.73
N GLU A 107 -1.14 -9.33 4.06
CA GLU A 107 -2.50 -9.79 3.79
C GLU A 107 -3.15 -8.87 2.77
N PHE A 108 -3.78 -9.45 1.76
CA PHE A 108 -4.75 -8.78 0.92
C PHE A 108 -6.14 -9.14 1.45
N ARG A 109 -6.85 -8.17 2.00
CA ARG A 109 -8.08 -8.43 2.76
C ARG A 109 -9.12 -7.35 2.55
N ASN A 110 -10.37 -7.72 2.75
CA ASN A 110 -11.45 -6.76 2.96
C ASN A 110 -11.60 -6.52 4.48
N THR A 111 -12.66 -5.83 4.91
CA THR A 111 -12.86 -5.50 6.33
C THR A 111 -12.99 -6.75 7.22
N HIS A 112 -13.47 -7.86 6.68
CA HIS A 112 -13.86 -9.05 7.44
C HIS A 112 -12.96 -10.27 7.17
N ASP A 113 -12.51 -10.45 5.92
CA ASP A 113 -11.90 -11.67 5.43
C ASP A 113 -10.56 -11.40 4.73
N VAL A 114 -9.62 -12.33 4.94
CA VAL A 114 -8.38 -12.40 4.15
C VAL A 114 -8.70 -13.09 2.81
N ILE A 115 -8.39 -12.40 1.72
CA ILE A 115 -8.60 -12.89 0.35
C ILE A 115 -7.40 -13.74 -0.07
N TYR A 116 -6.18 -13.23 0.16
CA TYR A 116 -4.94 -14.00 0.08
C TYR A 116 -3.84 -13.36 0.93
N SER A 117 -2.82 -14.13 1.25
CA SER A 117 -1.63 -13.70 1.99
C SER A 117 -0.36 -14.15 1.27
N GLY A 118 0.74 -13.50 1.62
CA GLY A 118 2.02 -13.80 1.01
C GLY A 118 3.15 -12.91 1.49
N GLN A 119 4.18 -12.82 0.67
CA GLN A 119 5.37 -12.02 0.93
C GLN A 119 5.67 -11.12 -0.27
N PHE A 120 5.97 -9.85 0.00
CA PHE A 120 6.69 -9.00 -0.94
C PHE A 120 8.18 -9.12 -0.65
N ILE A 121 8.96 -9.55 -1.64
CA ILE A 121 10.40 -9.68 -1.55
C ILE A 121 11.01 -8.56 -2.40
N LYS A 122 11.70 -7.63 -1.75
CA LYS A 122 12.41 -6.54 -2.42
C LYS A 122 13.67 -7.07 -3.09
N LYS A 123 13.85 -6.72 -4.37
CA LYS A 123 15.02 -7.05 -5.18
C LYS A 123 16.18 -6.08 -4.95
#